data_AF-A0A954EIK7-F1
#
_entry.id   AF-A0A954EIK7-F1
#
_cell.length_a   1.000
_cell.length_b   1.000
_cell.length_c   1.000
_cell.angle_alpha   90.00
_cell.angle_beta   90.00
_cell.angle_gamma   90.00
#
_symmetry.space_group_name_H-M   'P 1'
#
loop_
_entity.id
_entity.type
_entity.pdbx_description
1 polymer ?
#
loop_
_entity_poly.entity_id
_entity_poly.type
_entity_poly.pdbx_seq_one_letter_code
_entity_poly.pdbx_strand_id
1 'polypeptide(L)'
;MSKQAIIVGVHKINADMPVHLLEIELTGDIDSFDFADVTQLVAGQSRENWQAAYDEREIESPTVNRRFAFFFHDLDLNAPLITSLGDISIPQVTPLPERLANIEYEQP
;
A
#
# COMPACT_ATOMS: atom_id res chain seq x y z
N MET A 1 -16.00 -1.23 17.04
CA MET A 1 -14.62 -1.73 16.84
C MET A 1 -13.76 -0.54 16.45
N SER A 2 -12.51 -0.47 16.90
CA SER A 2 -11.58 0.59 16.50
C SER A 2 -11.17 0.40 15.03
N LYS A 3 -11.04 1.50 14.28
CA LYS A 3 -10.55 1.46 12.89
C LYS A 3 -9.02 1.33 12.90
N GLN A 4 -8.48 0.47 12.05
CA GLN A 4 -7.03 0.27 11.95
C GLN A 4 -6.63 -0.13 10.53
N ALA A 5 -5.47 0.34 10.09
CA ALA A 5 -4.77 -0.13 8.91
C ALA A 5 -3.42 -0.74 9.33
N ILE A 6 -3.07 -1.89 8.75
CA ILE A 6 -1.78 -2.55 8.96
C ILE A 6 -1.20 -2.99 7.61
N ILE A 7 0.10 -2.78 7.40
CA ILE A 7 0.79 -3.37 6.25
C ILE A 7 1.12 -4.82 6.59
N VAL A 8 0.54 -5.75 5.84
CA VAL A 8 0.74 -7.20 6.04
C VAL A 8 1.85 -7.76 5.15
N GLY A 9 2.23 -7.05 4.10
CA GLY A 9 3.29 -7.46 3.18
C GLY A 9 3.73 -6.33 2.27
N VAL A 10 5.01 -6.36 1.88
CA VAL A 10 5.61 -5.47 0.89
C VAL A 10 6.38 -6.35 -0.08
N HIS A 11 6.03 -6.32 -1.35
CA HIS A 11 6.56 -7.26 -2.34
C HIS A 11 7.20 -6.55 -3.51
N LYS A 12 8.33 -7.07 -3.99
CA LYS A 12 8.91 -6.59 -5.25
C LYS A 12 8.08 -7.08 -6.43
N ILE A 13 7.76 -6.15 -7.33
CA ILE A 13 7.22 -6.47 -8.65
C ILE A 13 8.37 -6.39 -9.66
N ASN A 14 8.44 -7.38 -10.56
CA ASN A 14 9.42 -7.37 -11.63
C ASN A 14 8.91 -6.48 -12.76
N ALA A 15 9.46 -5.28 -12.86
CA ALA A 15 9.14 -4.28 -13.87
C ALA A 15 10.42 -3.52 -14.29
N ASP A 16 10.33 -2.72 -15.34
CA ASP A 16 11.47 -1.93 -15.85
C ASP A 16 11.92 -0.81 -14.91
N MET A 17 11.13 -0.52 -13.87
CA MET A 17 11.43 0.45 -12.82
C MET A 17 11.16 -0.17 -11.43
N PRO A 18 11.69 0.43 -10.34
CA PRO A 18 11.41 -0.05 -8.99
C PRO A 18 9.92 0.07 -8.64
N VAL A 19 9.24 -1.08 -8.57
CA VAL A 19 7.82 -1.17 -8.18
C VAL A 19 7.66 -2.07 -6.97
N HIS A 20 6.93 -1.58 -5.97
CA HIS A 20 6.55 -2.35 -4.79
C HIS A 20 5.03 -2.50 -4.73
N LEU A 21 4.57 -3.71 -4.40
CA LEU A 21 3.18 -4.01 -4.08
C LEU A 21 3.01 -4.09 -2.57
N LEU A 22 2.18 -3.22 -2.00
CA LEU A 22 1.92 -3.16 -0.57
C LEU A 22 0.55 -3.70 -0.26
N GLU A 23 0.50 -4.67 0.64
CA GLU A 23 -0.76 -5.19 1.15
C GLU A 23 -1.14 -4.48 2.44
N ILE A 24 -2.29 -3.84 2.46
CA ILE A 24 -2.87 -3.21 3.64
C ILE A 24 -4.14 -3.95 4.03
N GLU A 25 -4.20 -4.43 5.27
CA GLU A 25 -5.42 -4.95 5.88
C GLU A 25 -6.10 -3.86 6.69
N LEU A 26 -7.40 -3.65 6.44
CA LEU A 26 -8.23 -2.66 7.10
C LEU A 26 -9.25 -3.33 8.01
N THR A 27 -9.28 -2.93 9.28
CA THR A 27 -10.21 -3.44 10.30
C THR A 27 -11.18 -2.33 10.72
N GLY A 28 -12.44 -2.69 10.99
CA GLY A 28 -13.48 -1.77 11.46
C GLY A 28 -14.38 -1.26 10.33
N ASP A 29 -14.99 -0.10 10.54
CA ASP A 29 -15.78 0.59 9.50
C ASP A 29 -14.82 1.32 8.54
N ILE A 30 -14.68 0.79 7.34
CA ILE A 30 -13.70 1.27 6.35
C ILE A 30 -14.30 2.15 5.27
N ASP A 31 -15.61 2.42 5.31
CA ASP A 31 -16.28 3.25 4.31
C ASP A 31 -15.79 4.70 4.34
N SER A 32 -15.11 5.09 5.43
CA SER A 32 -14.44 6.38 5.57
C SER A 32 -12.93 6.35 5.30
N PHE A 33 -12.39 5.23 4.82
CA PHE A 33 -10.97 5.15 4.45
C PHE A 33 -10.75 5.82 3.10
N ASP A 34 -9.90 6.84 3.07
CA ASP A 34 -9.56 7.53 1.83
C ASP A 34 -8.30 6.88 1.24
N PHE A 35 -8.47 6.21 0.10
CA PHE A 35 -7.38 5.57 -0.62
C PHE A 35 -6.38 6.59 -1.17
N ALA A 36 -6.84 7.81 -1.48
CA ALA A 36 -5.96 8.89 -1.93
C ALA A 36 -5.06 9.44 -0.81
N ASP A 37 -5.40 9.18 0.46
CA ASP A 37 -4.55 9.55 1.59
C ASP A 37 -3.37 8.59 1.80
N VAL A 38 -3.36 7.42 1.14
CA VAL A 38 -2.28 6.43 1.20
C VAL A 38 -1.07 6.95 0.41
N THR A 39 -0.18 7.63 1.13
CA THR A 39 0.90 8.43 0.56
C THR A 39 2.19 8.30 1.36
N GLN A 40 3.31 8.74 0.79
CA GLN A 40 4.58 8.89 1.48
C GLN A 40 5.07 10.33 1.33
N LEU A 41 5.44 10.93 2.47
CA LEU A 41 5.97 12.29 2.52
C LEU A 41 7.17 12.45 1.59
N VAL A 42 7.14 13.48 0.77
CA VAL A 42 8.32 13.94 0.02
C VAL A 42 8.79 15.25 0.64
N ALA A 43 10.00 15.21 1.23
CA ALA A 43 10.52 16.32 2.00
C ALA A 43 10.62 17.61 1.16
N GLY A 44 10.15 18.72 1.73
CA GLY A 44 10.14 20.03 1.07
C GLY A 44 9.05 20.21 0.01
N GLN A 45 8.19 19.21 -0.19
CA GLN A 45 7.05 19.29 -1.11
C GLN A 45 5.72 19.38 -0.36
N SER A 46 4.74 20.02 -1.00
CA SER A 46 3.37 20.08 -0.54
C SER A 46 2.67 18.72 -0.73
N ARG A 47 1.57 18.48 0.00
CA ARG A 47 0.91 17.16 0.07
C ARG A 47 0.46 16.65 -1.29
N GLU A 48 0.01 17.53 -2.17
CA GLU A 48 -0.39 17.22 -3.54
C GLU A 48 0.75 16.69 -4.42
N ASN A 49 2.00 16.84 -3.97
CA ASN A 49 3.20 16.33 -4.63
C ASN A 49 3.87 15.22 -3.83
N TRP A 50 3.20 14.69 -2.80
CA TRP A 50 3.69 13.51 -2.10
C TRP A 50 3.59 12.27 -2.99
N GLN A 51 4.41 11.27 -2.70
CA GLN A 51 4.34 10.00 -3.40
C GLN A 51 3.01 9.34 -3.06
N ALA A 52 2.16 9.09 -4.05
CA ALA A 52 0.90 8.37 -3.88
C ALA A 52 1.02 6.96 -4.46
N ALA A 53 0.04 6.10 -4.16
CA ALA A 53 -0.13 4.86 -4.88
C ALA A 53 -0.43 5.16 -6.36
N TYR A 54 0.15 4.36 -7.25
CA TYR A 54 -0.10 4.43 -8.69
C TYR A 54 -1.43 3.75 -9.07
N ASP A 55 -1.71 2.60 -8.46
CA ASP A 55 -2.94 1.83 -8.63
C ASP A 55 -3.25 1.09 -7.31
N GLU A 56 -4.52 0.76 -7.11
CA GLU A 56 -5.00 0.00 -5.97
C GLU A 56 -5.99 -1.08 -6.38
N ARG A 57 -5.88 -2.27 -5.77
CA ARG A 57 -6.77 -3.40 -6.03
C ARG A 57 -7.24 -4.01 -4.72
N GLU A 58 -8.53 -4.27 -4.61
CA GLU A 58 -9.03 -5.13 -3.53
C GLU A 58 -8.58 -6.57 -3.80
N ILE A 59 -8.05 -7.24 -2.77
CA ILE A 59 -7.54 -8.60 -2.84
C ILE A 59 -8.25 -9.49 -1.82
N GLU A 60 -8.22 -10.80 -2.06
CA GLU A 60 -8.81 -11.76 -1.14
C GLU A 60 -8.19 -11.66 0.26
N SER A 61 -9.05 -11.60 1.28
CA SER A 61 -8.67 -11.60 2.68
C SER A 61 -9.03 -12.95 3.31
N PRO A 62 -8.12 -13.57 4.07
CA PRO A 62 -8.42 -14.80 4.81
C PRO A 62 -9.28 -14.55 6.05
N THR A 63 -9.63 -13.30 6.35
CA THR A 63 -10.40 -12.89 7.53
C THR A 63 -11.66 -12.12 7.13
N VAL A 64 -12.43 -11.65 8.12
CA VAL A 64 -13.57 -10.74 7.88
C VAL A 64 -13.14 -9.31 7.51
N ASN A 65 -11.85 -8.99 7.63
CA ASN A 65 -11.28 -7.68 7.29
C ASN A 65 -11.12 -7.56 5.77
N ARG A 66 -11.13 -6.33 5.24
CA ARG A 66 -10.85 -6.08 3.81
C ARG A 66 -9.36 -5.85 3.62
N ARG A 67 -8.84 -6.32 2.49
CA ARG A 67 -7.42 -6.21 2.16
C ARG A 67 -7.25 -5.60 0.78
N PHE A 68 -6.32 -4.68 0.67
CA PHE A 68 -6.04 -3.96 -0.56
C PHE A 68 -4.55 -4.06 -0.88
N ALA A 69 -4.24 -4.12 -2.15
CA ALA A 69 -2.89 -4.07 -2.68
C ALA A 69 -2.69 -2.72 -3.37
N PHE A 70 -1.61 -2.02 -3.03
CA PHE A 70 -1.25 -0.72 -3.59
C PHE A 70 0.08 -0.81 -4.32
N PHE A 71 0.13 -0.33 -5.55
CA PHE A 71 1.36 -0.26 -6.33
C PHE A 71 2.04 1.08 -6.08
N PHE A 72 3.33 1.04 -5.76
CA PHE A 72 4.15 2.23 -5.58
C PHE A 72 5.39 2.19 -6.46
N HIS A 73 5.67 3.31 -7.10
CA HIS A 73 6.94 3.58 -7.77
C HIS A 73 7.90 4.20 -6.78
N ASP A 74 9.16 3.76 -6.79
CA ASP A 74 10.28 4.38 -6.03
C ASP A 74 10.02 4.60 -4.53
N LEU A 75 9.22 3.72 -3.91
CA LEU A 75 8.88 3.78 -2.49
C LEU A 75 10.11 3.77 -1.59
N ASP A 76 10.22 4.74 -0.68
CA ASP A 76 11.25 4.73 0.36
C ASP A 76 10.87 3.75 1.48
N LEU A 77 11.57 2.62 1.52
CA LEU A 77 11.33 1.55 2.50
C LEU A 77 11.73 1.93 3.93
N ASN A 78 12.39 3.07 4.15
CA ASN A 78 12.81 3.55 5.47
C ASN A 78 11.89 4.63 6.04
N ALA A 79 10.91 5.08 5.27
CA ALA A 79 9.92 6.07 5.70
C ALA A 79 8.54 5.41 5.87
N PRO A 80 7.70 5.88 6.81
CA PRO A 80 6.36 5.34 6.97
C PRO A 80 5.48 5.70 5.77
N LEU A 81 4.43 4.90 5.56
CA LEU A 81 3.26 5.32 4.80
C LEU A 81 2.36 6.16 5.70
N ILE A 82 1.82 7.24 5.16
CA ILE A 82 0.81 8.09 5.78
C ILE A 82 -0.55 7.61 5.24
N THR A 83 -1.54 7.49 6.13
CA THR A 83 -2.92 7.14 5.77
C THR A 83 -3.90 8.00 6.56
N SER A 84 -5.18 7.96 6.20
CA SER A 84 -6.24 8.62 6.99
C SER A 84 -6.40 8.05 8.41
N LEU A 85 -5.82 6.88 8.69
CA LEU A 85 -5.81 6.22 9.99
C LEU A 85 -4.47 6.40 10.75
N GLY A 86 -3.55 7.20 10.21
CA GLY A 86 -2.24 7.49 10.78
C GLY A 86 -1.08 6.86 10.02
N ASP A 87 0.11 7.00 10.60
CA ASP A 87 1.37 6.54 10.00
C ASP A 87 1.59 5.05 10.25
N ILE A 88 2.00 4.32 9.21
CA ILE A 88 2.24 2.88 9.25
C ILE A 88 3.67 2.60 8.78
N SER A 89 4.46 1.93 9.63
CA SER A 89 5.82 1.54 9.26
C SER A 89 5.82 0.45 8.20
N ILE A 90 6.68 0.60 7.19
CA ILE A 90 6.84 -0.37 6.11
C ILE A 90 7.67 -1.57 6.64
N PRO A 91 7.15 -2.81 6.57
CA PRO A 91 7.91 -3.99 6.95
C PRO A 91 9.00 -4.34 5.92
N GLN A 92 9.82 -5.34 6.22
CA GLN A 92 10.82 -5.81 5.28
C GLN A 92 10.19 -6.33 3.98
N VAL A 93 10.87 -6.06 2.87
CA VAL A 93 10.42 -6.46 1.54
C VAL A 93 10.66 -7.95 1.30
N THR A 94 9.66 -8.61 0.74
CA THR A 94 9.67 -10.04 0.37
C THR A 94 9.47 -10.24 -1.13
N PRO A 95 9.75 -11.45 -1.67
CA PRO A 95 9.28 -11.85 -2.99
C PRO A 95 7.74 -11.88 -3.06
N LEU A 96 7.17 -11.66 -4.24
CA LEU A 96 5.73 -11.75 -4.45
C LEU A 96 5.22 -13.18 -4.14
N PRO A 97 4.26 -13.35 -3.21
CA PRO A 97 3.71 -14.65 -2.88
C PRO A 97 2.78 -15.16 -3.99
N GLU A 98 2.73 -16.49 -4.17
CA GLU A 98 1.95 -17.15 -5.23
C GLU A 98 0.47 -16.75 -5.24
N ARG A 99 -0.14 -16.55 -4.06
CA ARG A 99 -1.54 -16.10 -3.94
C ARG A 99 -1.81 -14.72 -4.57
N LEU A 100 -0.78 -13.93 -4.82
CA LEU A 100 -0.86 -12.62 -5.48
C LEU A 100 -0.34 -12.66 -6.93
N ALA A 101 -0.02 -13.84 -7.47
CA ALA A 101 0.54 -13.96 -8.81
C ALA A 101 -0.41 -13.42 -9.92
N ASN A 102 -1.72 -13.37 -9.64
CA ASN A 102 -2.73 -12.84 -10.55
C ASN A 102 -2.93 -11.32 -10.43
N ILE A 103 -2.23 -10.66 -9.50
CA ILE A 103 -2.27 -9.20 -9.34
C ILE A 103 -1.21 -8.61 -10.25
N GLU A 104 -1.65 -8.15 -11.41
CA GLU A 104 -0.78 -7.61 -12.46
C GLU A 104 -0.57 -6.11 -12.27
N TYR A 105 0.69 -5.70 -12.46
CA TYR A 105 1.06 -4.30 -12.58
C TYR A 105 0.91 -3.87 -14.04
N GLU A 106 0.13 -2.83 -14.29
CA GLU A 106 -0.02 -2.22 -15.61
C GLU A 106 1.02 -1.11 -15.77
N GLN A 107 1.96 -1.29 -16.71
CA GLN A 107 2.95 -0.26 -17.00
C GLN A 107 2.27 0.99 -17.60
N PRO A 108 2.65 2.20 -17.16
CA PRO A 108 2.11 3.46 -17.66
C PRO A 108 2.46 3.75 -19.13
#